data_AF-A0A925N1S5-F1
#
_entry.id   AF-A0A925N1S5-F1
#
_cell.length_a   1.000
_cell.length_b   1.000
_cell.length_c   1.000
_cell.angle_alpha   90.00
_cell.angle_beta   90.00
_cell.angle_gamma   90.00
#
_symmetry.space_group_name_H-M   'P 1'
#
loop_
_entity.id
_entity.type
_entity.pdbx_description
1 polymer ?
#
loop_
_entity_poly.entity_id
_entity_poly.type
_entity_poly.pdbx_seq_one_letter_code
_entity_poly.pdbx_strand_id
1 'polypeptide(L)'
;MTRNIAKAACCLAVVAVACIVNASTPATKAIAFPDGYRQWVHVKSGLIDDPAHPAYASFGGVHHIYANQAAMQGYRDATFPDGSVLVYDLLELRKQADGTTDQGPRRHVDVMVKDAKRFAATGGWGYEEFFPRDPRAATLTPKAQAGCAACHTAHAPRDHVFSDFRD
;
A
#
# COMPACT_ATOMS: atom_id res chain seq x y z
N MET A 1 86.80 -29.15 3.08
CA MET A 1 85.67 -28.81 3.96
C MET A 1 84.48 -28.45 3.10
N THR A 2 83.57 -29.40 2.92
CA THR A 2 82.30 -29.32 2.19
C THR A 2 81.28 -28.52 3.02
N ARG A 3 80.65 -27.48 2.45
CA ARG A 3 79.54 -26.75 3.10
C ARG A 3 78.20 -27.15 2.47
N ASN A 4 77.31 -27.59 3.34
CA ASN A 4 75.98 -28.10 3.07
C ASN A 4 74.95 -26.96 2.86
N ILE A 5 74.19 -27.13 1.78
CA ILE A 5 72.77 -26.84 1.50
C ILE A 5 71.93 -26.15 2.60
N ALA A 6 71.18 -25.12 2.21
CA ALA A 6 69.79 -24.95 2.64
C ALA A 6 68.97 -24.25 1.52
N LYS A 7 68.06 -24.99 0.89
CA LYS A 7 67.07 -24.48 -0.06
C LYS A 7 65.93 -23.85 0.74
N ALA A 8 65.71 -22.54 0.61
CA ALA A 8 64.54 -21.88 1.17
C ALA A 8 63.33 -22.15 0.25
N ALA A 9 62.36 -22.92 0.73
CA ALA A 9 61.09 -23.14 0.07
C ALA A 9 60.20 -21.90 0.30
N CYS A 10 59.91 -21.17 -0.79
CA CYS A 10 58.94 -20.07 -0.80
C CYS A 10 57.54 -20.68 -0.99
N CYS A 11 56.76 -20.77 0.09
CA CYS A 11 55.34 -21.10 0.01
C CYS A 11 54.56 -19.88 -0.47
N LEU A 12 54.05 -19.95 -1.70
CA LEU A 12 53.16 -18.95 -2.27
C LEU A 12 51.74 -19.18 -1.72
N ALA A 13 51.27 -18.32 -0.81
CA ALA A 13 49.90 -18.36 -0.30
C ALA A 13 48.95 -17.73 -1.33
N VAL A 14 48.08 -18.54 -1.93
CA VAL A 14 46.99 -18.06 -2.80
C VAL A 14 45.89 -17.47 -1.91
N VAL A 15 45.72 -16.15 -1.94
CA VAL A 15 44.60 -15.47 -1.28
C VAL A 15 43.38 -15.58 -2.20
N ALA A 16 42.44 -16.45 -1.85
CA ALA A 16 41.16 -16.52 -2.53
C ALA A 16 40.30 -15.30 -2.15
N VAL A 17 40.06 -14.41 -3.10
CA VAL A 17 39.12 -13.28 -2.95
C VAL A 17 37.71 -13.87 -3.00
N ALA A 18 37.07 -14.00 -1.84
CA ALA A 18 35.66 -14.35 -1.76
C ALA A 18 34.83 -13.14 -2.18
N CYS A 19 34.16 -13.24 -3.34
CA CYS A 19 33.14 -12.28 -3.75
C CYS A 19 31.99 -12.30 -2.74
N ILE A 20 31.89 -11.25 -1.92
CA ILE A 20 30.73 -11.05 -1.05
C ILE A 20 29.56 -10.67 -1.96
N VAL A 21 28.73 -11.66 -2.30
CA VAL A 21 27.40 -11.43 -2.84
C VAL A 21 26.56 -10.80 -1.73
N ASN A 22 26.35 -9.48 -1.80
CA ASN A 22 25.32 -8.83 -0.99
C ASN A 22 23.97 -9.42 -1.43
N ALA A 23 23.41 -10.31 -0.62
CA ALA A 23 22.02 -10.70 -0.72
C ALA A 23 21.18 -9.44 -0.52
N SER A 24 20.59 -8.94 -1.60
CA SER A 24 19.59 -7.88 -1.56
C SER A 24 18.43 -8.35 -0.69
N THR A 25 18.22 -7.69 0.45
CA THR A 25 17.03 -7.85 1.28
C THR A 25 15.79 -7.76 0.38
N PRO A 26 14.84 -8.72 0.48
CA PRO A 26 13.64 -8.66 -0.34
C PRO A 26 12.94 -7.32 -0.11
N ALA A 27 12.59 -6.65 -1.20
CA ALA A 27 11.79 -5.42 -1.15
C ALA A 27 10.57 -5.70 -0.26
N THR A 28 10.48 -4.99 0.86
CA THR A 28 9.37 -5.15 1.80
C THR A 28 8.07 -4.87 1.04
N LYS A 29 7.16 -5.85 1.00
CA LYS A 29 5.82 -5.67 0.44
C LYS A 29 4.97 -4.67 1.23
N ALA A 30 5.48 -4.14 2.35
CA ALA A 30 4.83 -3.16 3.20
C ALA A 30 4.57 -1.83 2.48
N ILE A 31 3.30 -1.44 2.39
CA ILE A 31 2.88 -0.13 1.89
C ILE A 31 3.09 0.88 3.03
N ALA A 32 3.67 2.02 2.70
CA ALA A 32 3.84 3.10 3.67
C ALA A 32 2.56 3.93 3.80
N PHE A 33 2.37 4.55 4.96
CA PHE A 33 1.32 5.55 5.13
C PHE A 33 1.54 6.71 4.14
N PRO A 34 0.50 7.17 3.42
CA PRO A 34 0.63 8.16 2.36
C PRO A 34 0.67 9.58 2.95
N ASP A 35 1.79 9.99 3.54
CA ASP A 35 1.91 11.31 4.14
C ASP A 35 1.47 12.44 3.18
N GLY A 36 0.67 13.39 3.69
CA GLY A 36 0.17 14.54 2.93
C GLY A 36 -1.02 14.27 2.00
N TYR A 37 -1.58 13.05 1.95
CA TYR A 37 -2.66 12.70 1.01
C TYR A 37 -3.91 13.59 1.09
N ARG A 38 -4.17 14.22 2.23
CA ARG A 38 -5.31 15.16 2.38
C ARG A 38 -5.19 16.40 1.49
N GLN A 39 -4.00 16.66 0.93
CA GLN A 39 -3.77 17.73 -0.05
C GLN A 39 -3.85 17.25 -1.50
N TRP A 40 -4.07 15.95 -1.72
CA TRP A 40 -4.24 15.40 -3.06
C TRP A 40 -5.65 15.68 -3.59
N VAL A 41 -5.91 15.28 -4.84
CA VAL A 41 -7.23 15.45 -5.44
C VAL A 41 -8.24 14.58 -4.68
N HIS A 42 -9.26 15.23 -4.12
CA HIS A 42 -10.43 14.55 -3.58
C HIS A 42 -11.32 14.08 -4.73
N VAL A 43 -11.37 12.76 -4.95
CA VAL A 43 -12.07 12.13 -6.07
C VAL A 43 -13.57 12.09 -5.82
N LYS A 44 -13.98 11.55 -4.66
CA LYS A 44 -15.37 11.44 -4.27
C LYS A 44 -15.49 11.20 -2.77
N SER A 45 -16.71 11.35 -2.28
CA SER A 45 -17.09 10.83 -0.96
C SER A 45 -18.18 9.77 -1.10
N GLY A 46 -18.36 8.97 -0.06
CA GLY A 46 -19.49 8.08 0.10
C GLY A 46 -19.93 7.98 1.55
N LEU A 47 -21.13 7.45 1.74
CA LEU A 47 -21.80 7.36 3.04
C LEU A 47 -22.41 5.98 3.21
N ILE A 48 -22.13 5.35 4.35
CA ILE A 48 -22.78 4.11 4.79
C ILE A 48 -23.31 4.36 6.21
N ASP A 49 -24.52 4.87 6.33
CA ASP A 49 -25.17 5.22 7.63
C ASP A 49 -26.19 4.17 8.10
N ASP A 50 -26.55 3.19 7.26
CA ASP A 50 -27.49 2.13 7.65
C ASP A 50 -26.74 0.88 8.15
N PRO A 51 -26.89 0.48 9.43
CA PRO A 51 -26.32 -0.75 9.97
C PRO A 51 -26.76 -2.03 9.26
N ALA A 52 -27.88 -2.01 8.51
CA ALA A 52 -28.31 -3.14 7.69
C ALA A 52 -27.43 -3.34 6.45
N HIS A 53 -26.63 -2.34 6.05
CA HIS A 53 -25.70 -2.50 4.94
C HIS A 53 -24.62 -3.53 5.28
N PRO A 54 -24.36 -4.55 4.43
CA PRO A 54 -23.42 -5.64 4.75
C PRO A 54 -22.00 -5.18 5.10
N ALA A 55 -21.59 -4.04 4.57
CA ALA A 55 -20.27 -3.46 4.79
C ALA A 55 -20.18 -2.52 6.03
N TYR A 56 -21.29 -2.26 6.73
CA TYR A 56 -21.34 -1.22 7.78
C TYR A 56 -20.36 -1.48 8.93
N ALA A 57 -20.17 -2.73 9.34
CA ALA A 57 -19.24 -3.06 10.43
C ALA A 57 -17.81 -2.54 10.16
N SER A 58 -17.32 -2.72 8.93
CA SER A 58 -15.97 -2.29 8.54
C SER A 58 -15.92 -0.88 7.97
N PHE A 59 -16.95 -0.44 7.24
CA PHE A 59 -16.95 0.76 6.40
C PHE A 59 -18.10 1.74 6.69
N GLY A 60 -18.88 1.49 7.75
CA GLY A 60 -19.90 2.40 8.25
C GLY A 60 -19.30 3.74 8.63
N GLY A 61 -19.91 4.82 8.15
CA GLY A 61 -19.37 6.17 8.27
C GLY A 61 -19.46 6.97 6.97
N VAL A 62 -18.79 8.13 6.98
CA VAL A 62 -18.48 8.91 5.78
C VAL A 62 -17.05 8.63 5.38
N HIS A 63 -16.82 8.41 4.09
CA HIS A 63 -15.47 8.19 3.57
C HIS A 63 -15.15 9.14 2.42
N HIS A 64 -13.88 9.48 2.33
CA HIS A 64 -13.32 10.32 1.27
C HIS A 64 -12.26 9.54 0.50
N ILE A 65 -12.32 9.61 -0.82
CA ILE A 65 -11.31 9.03 -1.70
C ILE A 65 -10.37 10.13 -2.19
N TYR A 66 -9.08 9.94 -1.99
CA TYR A 66 -8.04 10.84 -2.50
C TYR A 66 -7.13 10.12 -3.47
N ALA A 67 -6.64 10.84 -4.47
CA ALA A 67 -5.80 10.30 -5.53
C ALA A 67 -4.58 11.17 -5.79
N ASN A 68 -3.40 10.54 -5.80
CA ASN A 68 -2.19 11.24 -6.20
C ASN A 68 -2.20 11.55 -7.71
N GLN A 69 -1.19 12.29 -8.18
CA GLN A 69 -1.11 12.71 -9.58
C GLN A 69 -1.11 11.53 -10.58
N ALA A 70 -0.45 10.42 -10.25
CA ALA A 70 -0.43 9.21 -11.08
C ALA A 70 -1.81 8.55 -11.15
N ALA A 71 -2.50 8.40 -10.02
CA ALA A 71 -3.86 7.87 -9.99
C ALA A 71 -4.85 8.77 -10.75
N MET A 72 -4.64 10.09 -10.73
CA MET A 72 -5.42 11.03 -11.53
C MET A 72 -5.19 10.91 -13.05
N GLN A 73 -4.07 10.36 -13.50
CA GLN A 73 -3.91 9.93 -14.90
C GLN A 73 -4.78 8.71 -15.17
N GLY A 74 -4.76 7.74 -14.25
CA GLY A 74 -5.58 6.54 -14.35
C GLY A 74 -7.09 6.80 -14.43
N TYR A 75 -7.60 7.79 -13.70
CA TYR A 75 -9.00 8.19 -13.83
C TYR A 75 -9.36 8.77 -15.22
N ARG A 76 -8.41 9.41 -15.91
CA ARG A 76 -8.65 9.97 -17.26
C ARG A 76 -8.56 8.89 -18.34
N ASP A 77 -7.58 8.01 -18.20
CA ASP A 77 -7.21 7.03 -19.23
C ASP A 77 -7.83 5.64 -18.97
N ALA A 78 -8.59 5.50 -17.88
CA ALA A 78 -9.18 4.27 -17.37
C ALA A 78 -8.18 3.14 -17.03
N THR A 79 -6.87 3.43 -17.02
CA THR A 79 -5.80 2.48 -16.69
C THR A 79 -4.81 3.15 -15.74
N PHE A 80 -4.55 2.58 -14.56
CA PHE A 80 -3.73 3.23 -13.54
C PHE A 80 -2.25 2.86 -13.71
N PRO A 81 -1.35 3.84 -13.93
CA PRO A 81 0.08 3.57 -14.05
C PRO A 81 0.71 3.19 -12.70
N ASP A 82 1.86 2.50 -12.74
CA ASP A 82 2.68 2.25 -11.55
C ASP A 82 2.99 3.55 -10.81
N GLY A 83 2.92 3.50 -9.47
CA GLY A 83 3.02 4.67 -8.60
C GLY A 83 1.68 5.36 -8.34
N SER A 84 0.57 4.91 -8.94
CA SER A 84 -0.77 5.33 -8.55
C SER A 84 -1.05 4.97 -7.09
N VAL A 85 -1.55 5.94 -6.33
CA VAL A 85 -1.98 5.74 -4.94
C VAL A 85 -3.38 6.30 -4.77
N LEU A 86 -4.26 5.45 -4.23
CA LEU A 86 -5.59 5.84 -3.81
C LEU A 86 -5.72 5.64 -2.30
N VAL A 87 -6.36 6.60 -1.65
CA VAL A 87 -6.57 6.61 -0.20
C VAL A 87 -8.05 6.69 0.10
N TYR A 88 -8.55 5.75 0.88
CA TYR A 88 -9.89 5.73 1.46
C TYR A 88 -9.77 6.18 2.92
N ASP A 89 -10.31 7.35 3.24
CA ASP A 89 -10.26 7.93 4.59
C ASP A 89 -11.63 7.84 5.25
N LEU A 90 -11.79 6.93 6.21
CA LEU A 90 -13.07 6.64 6.86
C LEU A 90 -13.21 7.39 8.18
N LEU A 91 -14.32 8.11 8.33
CA LEU A 91 -14.68 8.83 9.54
C LEU A 91 -16.04 8.40 10.06
N GLU A 92 -16.21 8.47 11.38
CA GLU A 92 -17.49 8.31 12.03
C GLU A 92 -18.47 9.42 11.64
N LEU A 93 -19.76 9.17 11.82
CA LEU A 93 -20.80 10.19 11.68
C LEU A 93 -21.11 10.79 13.04
N ARG A 94 -21.16 12.12 13.12
CA ARG A 94 -21.56 12.87 14.31
C ARG A 94 -22.87 13.58 14.04
N LYS A 95 -23.97 12.96 14.45
CA LYS A 95 -25.33 13.52 14.32
C LYS A 95 -25.53 14.61 15.37
N GLN A 96 -26.02 15.76 14.94
CA GLN A 96 -26.26 16.93 15.78
C GLN A 96 -27.75 17.12 16.06
N ALA A 97 -28.08 17.85 17.14
CA ALA A 97 -29.47 18.11 17.53
C ALA A 97 -30.23 19.02 16.55
N ASP A 98 -29.51 19.81 15.75
CA ASP A 98 -30.07 20.69 14.71
C ASP A 98 -30.41 19.95 13.40
N GLY A 99 -30.25 18.62 13.39
CA GLY A 99 -30.52 17.77 12.22
C GLY A 99 -29.36 17.68 11.24
N THR A 100 -28.23 18.34 11.48
CA THR A 100 -27.02 18.18 10.67
C THR A 100 -26.25 16.92 11.06
N THR A 101 -25.42 16.41 10.15
CA THR A 101 -24.46 15.34 10.44
C THR A 101 -23.08 15.83 10.01
N ASP A 102 -22.17 15.88 10.97
CA ASP A 102 -20.79 16.29 10.79
C ASP A 102 -19.86 15.05 10.80
N GLN A 103 -18.61 15.24 10.43
CA GLN A 103 -17.58 14.21 10.52
C GLN A 103 -17.14 14.06 11.98
N GLY A 104 -17.09 12.82 12.44
CA GLY A 104 -16.56 12.40 13.73
C GLY A 104 -15.08 12.01 13.65
N PRO A 105 -14.58 11.30 14.69
CA PRO A 105 -13.24 10.73 14.68
C PRO A 105 -13.01 9.83 13.46
N ARG A 106 -11.76 9.79 13.00
CA ARG A 106 -11.34 8.82 11.99
C ARG A 106 -11.43 7.39 12.56
N ARG A 107 -11.95 6.46 11.75
CA ARG A 107 -11.91 5.03 12.05
C ARG A 107 -10.62 4.39 11.57
N HIS A 108 -10.29 4.56 10.30
CA HIS A 108 -9.07 4.04 9.65
C HIS A 108 -8.81 4.73 8.31
N VAL A 109 -7.66 4.42 7.71
CA VAL A 109 -7.28 4.80 6.35
C VAL A 109 -6.89 3.55 5.58
N ASP A 110 -7.58 3.25 4.49
CA ASP A 110 -7.16 2.20 3.55
C ASP A 110 -6.38 2.82 2.40
N VAL A 111 -5.35 2.11 1.95
CA VAL A 111 -4.44 2.56 0.90
C VAL A 111 -4.27 1.45 -0.11
N MET A 112 -4.42 1.79 -1.38
CA MET A 112 -3.99 0.92 -2.46
C MET A 112 -2.93 1.59 -3.32
N VAL A 113 -1.93 0.79 -3.72
CA VAL A 113 -0.77 1.24 -4.50
C VAL A 113 -0.62 0.36 -5.73
N LYS A 114 -0.53 1.00 -6.91
CA LYS A 114 -0.21 0.30 -8.15
C LYS A 114 1.29 0.11 -8.25
N ASP A 115 1.71 -1.15 -8.31
CA ASP A 115 3.06 -1.57 -8.69
C ASP A 115 2.92 -2.98 -9.29
N ALA A 116 2.87 -3.03 -10.63
CA ALA A 116 2.58 -4.24 -11.39
C ALA A 116 3.56 -5.38 -11.08
N LYS A 117 4.83 -5.06 -10.76
CA LYS A 117 5.85 -6.06 -10.45
C LYS A 117 5.74 -6.53 -9.02
N ARG A 118 5.65 -5.61 -8.06
CA ARG A 118 5.63 -5.92 -6.64
C ARG A 118 4.35 -6.63 -6.21
N PHE A 119 3.22 -6.27 -6.82
CA PHE A 119 1.89 -6.77 -6.49
C PHE A 119 1.28 -7.62 -7.61
N ALA A 120 2.11 -8.32 -8.40
CA ALA A 120 1.66 -9.16 -9.50
C ALA A 120 0.60 -10.21 -9.09
N ALA A 121 0.70 -10.74 -7.87
CA ALA A 121 -0.24 -11.75 -7.33
C ALA A 121 -1.65 -11.20 -7.06
N THR A 122 -1.83 -9.88 -7.07
CA THR A 122 -3.07 -9.18 -6.72
C THR A 122 -3.50 -8.21 -7.82
N GLY A 123 -3.16 -8.51 -9.08
CA GLY A 123 -3.53 -7.67 -10.23
C GLY A 123 -2.70 -6.38 -10.36
N GLY A 124 -1.52 -6.34 -9.74
CA GLY A 124 -0.66 -5.17 -9.73
C GLY A 124 -1.02 -4.13 -8.66
N TRP A 125 -1.98 -4.43 -7.79
CA TRP A 125 -2.39 -3.56 -6.69
C TRP A 125 -2.04 -4.17 -5.33
N GLY A 126 -1.35 -3.40 -4.50
CA GLY A 126 -1.17 -3.71 -3.09
C GLY A 126 -2.21 -2.99 -2.24
N TYR A 127 -2.55 -3.56 -1.08
CA TYR A 127 -3.58 -3.04 -0.18
C TYR A 127 -3.03 -2.99 1.25
N GLU A 128 -3.36 -1.94 2.00
CA GLU A 128 -3.01 -1.78 3.41
C GLU A 128 -4.06 -0.95 4.15
N GLU A 129 -4.16 -1.15 5.46
CA GLU A 129 -5.07 -0.43 6.35
C GLU A 129 -4.28 0.13 7.54
N PHE A 130 -4.58 1.38 7.92
CA PHE A 130 -3.91 2.11 8.99
C PHE A 130 -4.92 2.64 10.00
N PHE A 131 -4.71 2.35 11.27
CA PHE A 131 -5.60 2.77 12.36
C PHE A 131 -5.03 4.00 13.11
N PRO A 132 -5.89 4.92 13.61
CA PRO A 132 -5.45 6.14 14.29
C PRO A 132 -4.48 5.94 15.47
N ARG A 133 -4.57 4.79 16.15
CA ARG A 133 -3.70 4.47 17.30
C ARG A 133 -2.24 4.28 16.87
N ASP A 134 -2.02 3.75 15.67
CA ASP A 134 -0.69 3.52 15.10
C ASP A 134 -0.75 3.71 13.58
N PRO A 135 -0.77 4.96 13.09
CA PRO A 135 -1.05 5.26 11.68
C PRO A 135 0.10 4.85 10.75
N ARG A 136 1.24 4.38 11.27
CA ARG A 136 2.40 3.99 10.45
C ARG A 136 2.68 2.50 10.48
N ALA A 137 2.05 1.75 11.39
CA ALA A 137 2.09 0.31 11.34
C ALA A 137 1.12 -0.21 10.29
N ALA A 138 1.66 -0.89 9.29
CA ALA A 138 0.87 -1.76 8.42
C ALA A 138 0.17 -2.83 9.28
N THR A 139 -1.14 -3.00 9.11
CA THR A 139 -1.94 -3.89 9.96
C THR A 139 -2.48 -5.11 9.24
N LEU A 140 -2.54 -5.09 7.90
CA LEU A 140 -3.09 -6.20 7.15
C LEU A 140 -2.12 -7.38 7.09
N THR A 141 -2.64 -8.55 7.44
CA THR A 141 -1.96 -9.82 7.16
C THR A 141 -1.97 -10.12 5.65
N PRO A 142 -1.07 -10.97 5.13
CA PRO A 142 -1.12 -11.39 3.72
C PRO A 142 -2.47 -11.97 3.29
N LYS A 143 -3.16 -12.68 4.20
CA LYS A 143 -4.52 -13.20 3.95
C LYS A 143 -5.54 -12.07 3.81
N ALA A 144 -5.46 -11.05 4.66
CA ALA A 144 -6.35 -9.90 4.57
C ALA A 144 -6.11 -9.10 3.27
N GLN A 145 -4.84 -8.87 2.91
CA GLN A 145 -4.47 -8.23 1.64
C GLN A 145 -5.03 -8.99 0.41
N ALA A 146 -4.97 -10.33 0.43
CA ALA A 146 -5.59 -11.15 -0.61
C ALA A 146 -7.12 -11.03 -0.64
N GLY A 147 -7.77 -10.88 0.52
CA GLY A 147 -9.20 -10.60 0.62
C GLY A 147 -9.60 -9.27 -0.02
N CYS A 148 -8.83 -8.20 0.23
CA CYS A 148 -9.00 -6.90 -0.43
C CYS A 148 -8.90 -7.06 -1.95
N ALA A 149 -7.82 -7.69 -2.44
CA ALA A 149 -7.60 -7.91 -3.86
C ALA A 149 -8.73 -8.72 -4.53
N ALA A 150 -9.23 -9.76 -3.86
CA ALA A 150 -10.31 -10.60 -4.37
C ALA A 150 -11.62 -9.80 -4.54
N CYS A 151 -12.02 -9.02 -3.54
CA CYS A 151 -13.21 -8.17 -3.60
C CYS A 151 -13.11 -7.13 -4.73
N HIS A 152 -11.96 -6.45 -4.81
CA HIS A 152 -11.71 -5.44 -5.84
C HIS A 152 -11.67 -6.06 -7.24
N THR A 153 -11.09 -7.25 -7.42
CA THR A 153 -11.09 -7.96 -8.70
C THR A 153 -12.49 -8.40 -9.13
N ALA A 154 -13.32 -8.85 -8.18
CA ALA A 154 -14.64 -9.37 -8.49
C ALA A 154 -15.66 -8.29 -8.83
N HIS A 155 -15.52 -7.08 -8.27
CA HIS A 155 -16.59 -6.08 -8.27
C HIS A 155 -16.20 -4.70 -8.78
N ALA A 156 -14.90 -4.38 -8.88
CA ALA A 156 -14.47 -3.05 -9.32
C ALA A 156 -14.22 -3.05 -10.84
N PRO A 157 -14.99 -2.26 -11.62
CA PRO A 157 -15.06 -2.41 -13.07
C PRO A 157 -13.87 -1.81 -13.83
N ARG A 158 -13.11 -0.90 -13.22
CA ARG A 158 -12.03 -0.14 -13.89
C ARG A 158 -10.71 -0.38 -13.18
N ASP A 159 -9.93 -1.35 -13.64
CA ASP A 159 -8.60 -1.69 -13.11
C ASP A 159 -8.60 -1.82 -11.57
N HIS A 160 -9.52 -2.61 -11.02
CA HIS A 160 -9.66 -2.85 -9.59
C HIS A 160 -10.10 -1.63 -8.74
N VAL A 161 -10.50 -0.52 -9.37
CA VAL A 161 -10.95 0.72 -8.69
C VAL A 161 -12.47 0.90 -8.82
N PHE A 162 -13.16 1.14 -7.69
CA PHE A 162 -14.62 1.36 -7.63
C PHE A 162 -15.03 2.81 -7.87
N SER A 163 -14.18 3.76 -7.47
CA SER A 163 -14.48 5.17 -7.58
C SER A 163 -14.38 5.64 -9.02
N ASP A 164 -15.14 6.68 -9.33
CA ASP A 164 -15.04 7.44 -10.57
C ASP A 164 -14.79 8.89 -10.22
N PHE A 165 -13.90 9.52 -10.99
CA PHE A 165 -13.69 10.95 -10.92
C PHE A 165 -14.83 11.67 -11.61
N ARG A 166 -15.25 12.80 -11.05
CA ARG A 166 -16.29 13.67 -11.59
C ARG A 166 -15.84 15.12 -11.48
N ASP A 167 -16.31 15.93 -12.42
CA ASP A 167 -16.13 17.38 -12.40
C ASP A 167 -17.03 18.08 -11.35
#